data_AF-A0A930BSG7-F1
#
_entry.id   AF-A0A930BSG7-F1
#
_cell.length_a   1.000
_cell.length_b   1.000
_cell.length_c   1.000
_cell.angle_alpha   90.00
_cell.angle_beta   90.00
_cell.angle_gamma   90.00
#
_symmetry.space_group_name_H-M   'P 1'
#
loop_
_entity.id
_entity.type
_entity.pdbx_description
1 polymer ?
#
loop_
_entity_poly.entity_id
_entity_poly.type
_entity_poly.pdbx_seq_one_letter_code
_entity_poly.pdbx_strand_id
1 'polypeptide(L)'
;MRETEYRVLHGWVEDIERHPRFTGEYRLVVRLEEGRVQEFVMGLPSSPLRLGDEVGVAVNGARPGRVLAIVDRSTGEGSQFLRGEGSRWLTEADLLVIAAVAGSFAAALQWMALPALAAFALVYGVVRRQIQKMRWQRAAARIDYLLDKDYFRWRAGLDRRWGAP
;
A
#
# COMPACT_ATOMS: atom_id res chain seq x y z
N MET A 1 -8.60 -11.08 12.38
CA MET A 1 -8.05 -10.26 11.27
C MET A 1 -7.24 -9.14 11.92
N ARG A 2 -5.90 -9.20 11.89
CA ARG A 2 -5.07 -8.12 12.45
C ARG A 2 -5.25 -6.90 11.55
N GLU A 3 -5.77 -5.79 12.06
CA GLU A 3 -5.75 -4.54 11.31
C GLU A 3 -4.31 -4.24 10.92
N THR A 4 -4.07 -3.94 9.64
CA THR A 4 -2.76 -3.49 9.20
C THR A 4 -2.51 -2.13 9.83
N GLU A 5 -1.52 -2.06 10.70
CA GLU A 5 -1.10 -0.81 11.32
C GLU A 5 -0.31 -0.01 10.30
N TYR A 6 -0.74 1.22 10.03
CA TYR A 6 -0.03 2.16 9.17
C TYR A 6 0.55 3.27 10.03
N ARG A 7 1.74 3.74 9.68
CA ARG A 7 2.42 4.83 10.38
C ARG A 7 2.94 5.82 9.35
N VAL A 8 2.98 7.09 9.74
CA VAL A 8 3.60 8.16 8.94
C VAL A 8 4.92 8.53 9.62
N LEU A 9 5.99 8.53 8.84
CA LEU A 9 7.33 8.92 9.28
C LEU A 9 7.70 10.24 8.62
N HIS A 10 8.35 11.11 9.37
CA HIS A 10 8.69 12.47 8.92
C HIS A 10 10.18 12.62 8.75
N GLY A 11 10.59 13.31 7.69
CA GLY A 11 12.00 13.57 7.45
C GLY A 11 12.25 14.37 6.18
N TRP A 12 13.52 14.42 5.80
CA TRP A 12 14.01 15.10 4.61
C TRP A 12 14.60 14.10 3.64
N VAL A 13 14.30 14.28 2.36
CA VAL A 13 14.89 13.47 1.29
C VAL A 13 16.40 13.74 1.23
N GLU A 14 17.21 12.71 1.45
CA GLU A 14 18.66 12.78 1.29
C GLU A 14 19.14 12.24 -0.04
N ASP A 15 18.45 11.24 -0.59
CA ASP A 15 18.82 10.64 -1.87
C ASP A 15 17.63 9.92 -2.54
N ILE A 16 17.63 9.89 -3.87
CA ILE A 16 16.66 9.18 -4.70
C ILE A 16 17.39 8.52 -5.87
N GLU A 17 17.47 7.21 -5.85
CA GLU A 17 18.14 6.43 -6.88
C GLU A 17 17.20 5.38 -7.49
N ARG A 18 17.45 5.00 -8.74
CA ARG A 18 16.77 3.84 -9.33
C ARG A 18 17.19 2.58 -8.59
N HIS A 19 16.23 1.75 -8.21
CA HIS A 19 16.53 0.54 -7.46
C HIS A 19 17.27 -0.47 -8.36
N PRO A 20 18.46 -0.95 -7.98
CA PRO A 20 19.32 -1.75 -8.86
C PRO A 20 18.73 -3.14 -9.17
N ARG A 21 17.85 -3.65 -8.30
CA ARG A 21 17.26 -5.00 -8.42
C ARG A 21 15.81 -5.03 -8.91
N PHE A 22 15.10 -3.90 -8.94
CA PHE A 22 13.67 -3.87 -9.20
C PHE A 22 13.34 -2.83 -10.27
N THR A 23 13.01 -3.29 -11.47
CA THR A 23 12.64 -2.41 -12.58
C THR A 23 11.39 -1.59 -12.23
N GLY A 24 11.50 -0.27 -12.37
CA GLY A 24 10.41 0.67 -12.07
C GLY A 24 10.22 1.00 -10.60
N GLU A 25 11.12 0.55 -9.72
CA GLU A 25 11.16 0.97 -8.32
C GLU A 25 12.39 1.87 -8.07
N TYR A 26 12.27 2.71 -7.05
CA TYR A 26 13.28 3.66 -6.61
C TYR A 26 13.65 3.37 -5.16
N ARG A 27 14.92 3.53 -4.83
CA ARG A 27 15.43 3.61 -3.47
C ARG A 27 15.34 5.06 -3.04
N LEU A 28 14.61 5.30 -1.97
CA LEU A 28 14.44 6.60 -1.33
C LEU A 28 15.20 6.57 0.00
N VAL A 29 16.11 7.52 0.20
CA VAL A 29 16.81 7.70 1.47
C VAL A 29 16.24 8.94 2.14
N VAL A 30 15.74 8.78 3.37
CA VAL A 30 15.16 9.88 4.14
C VAL A 30 15.87 9.98 5.47
N ARG A 31 16.33 11.18 5.81
CA ARG A 31 16.75 11.51 7.18
C ARG A 31 15.53 11.89 7.99
N LEU A 32 15.17 11.05 8.94
CA LEU A 32 14.03 11.27 9.82
C LEU A 32 14.28 12.44 10.78
N GLU A 33 13.21 13.02 11.34
CA GLU A 33 13.27 14.07 12.37
C GLU A 33 14.17 13.69 13.57
N GLU A 34 14.22 12.41 13.91
CA GLU A 34 15.07 11.86 14.98
C GLU A 34 16.56 11.78 14.61
N GLY A 35 16.95 12.29 13.43
CA GLY A 35 18.32 12.24 12.90
C GLY A 35 18.73 10.89 12.32
N ARG A 36 17.87 9.87 12.43
CA ARG A 36 18.10 8.55 11.84
C ARG A 36 17.89 8.59 10.33
N VAL A 37 18.83 8.06 9.57
CA VAL A 37 18.66 7.82 8.14
C VAL A 37 17.97 6.47 7.91
N GLN A 38 16.95 6.46 7.07
CA GLN A 38 16.21 5.25 6.72
C GLN A 38 16.03 5.14 5.20
N GLU A 39 16.20 3.93 4.70
CA GLU A 39 15.99 3.59 3.30
C GLU A 39 14.62 2.96 3.10
N PHE A 40 14.00 3.36 2.01
CA PHE A 40 12.70 2.86 1.58
C PHE A 40 12.73 2.49 0.11
N VAL A 41 11.87 1.55 -0.25
CA VAL A 41 11.58 1.22 -1.65
C VAL A 41 10.23 1.82 -2.03
N MET A 42 10.18 2.53 -3.16
CA MET A 42 8.96 3.16 -3.68
C MET A 42 8.80 2.94 -5.19
N GLY A 43 7.59 3.17 -5.71
CA GLY A 43 7.36 3.24 -7.16
C GLY A 43 7.84 4.56 -7.74
N LEU A 44 7.62 4.77 -9.04
CA LEU A 44 7.83 6.07 -9.67
C LEU A 44 6.83 7.10 -9.09
N PRO A 45 7.29 8.18 -8.43
CA PRO A 45 6.40 9.20 -7.90
C PRO A 45 5.66 9.94 -9.03
N SER A 46 4.40 10.31 -8.78
CA SER A 46 3.61 11.13 -9.70
C SER A 46 4.01 12.62 -9.62
N SER A 47 4.48 13.07 -8.47
CA SER A 47 5.05 14.40 -8.24
C SER A 47 6.58 14.35 -8.16
N PRO A 48 7.30 15.34 -8.69
CA PRO A 48 8.76 15.35 -8.62
C PRO A 48 9.21 15.60 -7.17
N LEU A 49 9.99 14.67 -6.63
CA LEU A 49 10.67 14.82 -5.33
C LEU A 49 12.10 15.30 -5.56
N ARG A 50 12.56 16.23 -4.72
CA ARG A 50 13.90 16.80 -4.76
C ARG A 50 14.65 16.52 -3.46
N LEU A 51 15.97 16.58 -3.55
CA LEU A 51 16.83 16.50 -2.38
C LEU A 51 16.56 17.68 -1.45
N GLY A 52 16.41 17.39 -0.16
CA GLY A 52 16.10 18.37 0.87
C GLY A 52 14.60 18.61 1.08
N ASP A 53 13.71 18.05 0.26
CA ASP A 53 12.27 18.19 0.46
C ASP A 53 11.84 17.57 1.80
N GLU A 54 11.02 18.28 2.56
CA GLU A 54 10.40 17.76 3.77
C GLU A 54 9.21 16.88 3.39
N VAL A 55 9.25 15.62 3.78
CA VAL A 55 8.29 14.60 3.35
C VAL A 55 7.67 13.86 4.53
N GLY A 56 6.38 13.55 4.40
CA GLY A 56 5.66 12.56 5.18
C GLY A 56 5.59 11.24 4.42
N VAL A 57 6.20 10.19 4.95
CA VAL A 57 6.28 8.86 4.33
C VAL A 57 5.33 7.90 5.05
N ALA A 58 4.27 7.46 4.39
CA ALA A 58 3.36 6.46 4.93
C ALA A 58 3.89 5.05 4.68
N VAL A 59 4.01 4.24 5.74
CA VAL A 59 4.55 2.87 5.70
C VAL A 59 3.68 1.89 6.47
N ASN A 60 3.88 0.60 6.23
CA ASN A 60 3.30 -0.46 7.06
C ASN A 60 4.10 -0.56 8.37
N GLY A 61 3.44 -0.46 9.52
CA GLY A 61 4.07 -0.52 10.83
C GLY A 61 4.83 -1.83 11.10
N ALA A 62 4.35 -2.96 10.55
CA ALA A 62 5.02 -4.25 10.68
C ALA A 62 6.20 -4.42 9.71
N ARG A 63 6.23 -3.68 8.59
CA ARG A 63 7.25 -3.77 7.52
C ARG A 63 7.50 -2.39 6.92
N PRO A 64 8.30 -1.54 7.60
CA PRO A 64 8.43 -0.14 7.23
C PRO A 64 9.28 0.10 5.96
N GLY A 65 9.97 -0.90 5.41
CA GLY A 65 10.92 -0.72 4.29
C GLY A 65 10.30 -0.39 2.92
N ARG A 66 8.98 -0.33 2.79
CA ARG A 66 8.30 0.03 1.54
C ARG A 66 7.36 1.21 1.77
N VAL A 67 7.51 2.23 0.93
CA VAL A 67 6.61 3.39 0.92
C VAL A 67 5.26 2.97 0.35
N LEU A 68 4.19 3.29 1.08
CA LEU A 68 2.81 3.11 0.63
C LEU A 68 2.25 4.41 0.05
N ALA A 69 2.67 5.54 0.57
CA ALA A 69 2.41 6.87 0.03
C ALA A 69 3.47 7.85 0.54
N ILE A 70 3.74 8.91 -0.21
CA ILE A 70 4.60 10.01 0.20
C ILE A 70 3.89 11.32 -0.06
N VAL A 71 4.05 12.31 0.82
CA VAL A 71 3.54 13.66 0.66
C VAL A 71 4.68 14.63 0.93
N ASP A 72 4.88 15.58 0.02
CA ASP A 72 5.71 16.76 0.26
C ASP A 72 4.93 17.71 1.18
N ARG A 73 5.51 18.04 2.34
CA ARG A 73 4.86 18.90 3.34
C ARG A 73 4.86 20.37 2.96
N SER A 74 5.76 20.81 2.09
CA SER A 74 5.80 22.20 1.65
C SER A 74 4.65 22.51 0.69
N THR A 75 4.36 21.59 -0.22
CA THR A 75 3.32 21.75 -1.26
C THR A 75 1.99 21.09 -0.88
N GLY A 76 2.03 20.06 -0.03
CA GLY A 76 0.90 19.16 0.21
C GLY A 76 0.65 18.16 -0.92
N GLU A 77 1.49 18.14 -1.96
CA GLU A 77 1.37 17.18 -3.06
C GLU A 77 1.89 15.80 -2.66
N GLY A 78 1.18 14.75 -3.07
CA GLY A 78 1.52 13.38 -2.70
C GLY A 78 1.45 12.39 -3.85
N SER A 79 2.19 11.29 -3.68
CA SER A 79 2.17 10.12 -4.56
C SER A 79 1.78 8.89 -3.74
N GLN A 80 0.80 8.12 -4.21
CA GLN A 80 0.39 6.87 -3.58
C GLN A 80 0.99 5.67 -4.32
N PHE A 81 1.70 4.82 -3.58
CA PHE A 81 2.41 3.64 -4.08
C PHE A 81 1.85 2.35 -3.54
N LEU A 82 0.57 2.35 -3.18
CA LEU A 82 -0.19 1.13 -2.95
C LEU A 82 -0.24 0.35 -4.26
N ARG A 83 0.86 -0.35 -4.55
CA ARG A 83 0.95 -1.33 -5.61
C ARG A 83 -0.06 -2.37 -5.18
N GLY A 84 -1.13 -2.53 -5.96
CA GLY A 84 -1.95 -3.73 -5.84
C GLY A 84 -0.96 -4.88 -5.89
N GLU A 85 -0.76 -5.60 -4.77
CA GLU A 85 0.07 -6.80 -4.72
C GLU A 85 -0.35 -7.59 -5.94
N GLY A 86 0.51 -7.59 -6.96
CA GLY A 86 0.09 -7.83 -8.34
C GLY A 86 -0.71 -9.09 -8.33
N SER A 87 -2.01 -8.99 -8.67
CA SER A 87 -3.05 -10.01 -8.49
C SER A 87 -2.40 -11.39 -8.43
N ARG A 88 -2.02 -11.84 -7.22
CA ARG A 88 -1.41 -13.16 -7.09
C ARG A 88 -2.53 -14.08 -7.55
N TRP A 89 -2.34 -14.70 -8.72
CA TRP A 89 -3.18 -15.81 -9.15
C TRP A 89 -3.31 -16.76 -7.97
N LEU A 90 -4.51 -17.34 -7.83
CA LEU A 90 -4.97 -18.20 -6.74
C LEU A 90 -3.86 -18.62 -5.77
N THR A 91 -3.93 -18.16 -4.52
CA THR A 91 -3.02 -18.60 -3.47
C THR A 91 -3.22 -20.10 -3.19
N GLU A 92 -2.28 -20.75 -2.51
CA GLU A 92 -2.42 -22.14 -2.09
C GLU A 92 -3.73 -22.40 -1.33
N ALA A 93 -4.14 -21.46 -0.48
CA ALA A 93 -5.43 -21.52 0.21
C ALA A 93 -6.63 -21.48 -0.75
N ASP A 94 -6.54 -20.69 -1.84
CA ASP A 94 -7.59 -20.64 -2.86
C ASP A 94 -7.68 -21.96 -3.64
N LEU A 95 -6.54 -22.60 -3.90
CA LEU A 95 -6.50 -23.92 -4.55
C LEU A 95 -7.11 -25.00 -3.65
N LEU A 96 -6.89 -24.94 -2.33
CA LEU A 96 -7.53 -25.85 -1.38
C LEU A 96 -9.05 -25.68 -1.35
N VAL A 97 -9.55 -24.44 -1.40
CA VAL A 97 -10.98 -24.16 -1.48
C VAL A 97 -11.57 -24.73 -2.77
N ILE A 98 -10.90 -24.50 -3.92
CA ILE A 98 -11.37 -25.04 -5.21
C ILE A 98 -11.34 -26.58 -5.19
N ALA A 99 -10.30 -27.21 -4.64
CA ALA A 99 -10.18 -28.67 -4.55
C ALA A 99 -11.26 -29.29 -3.63
N ALA A 100 -11.54 -28.69 -2.48
CA ALA A 100 -12.59 -29.13 -1.58
C ALA A 100 -13.99 -29.04 -2.24
N VAL A 101 -14.23 -27.96 -2.98
CA VAL A 101 -15.48 -27.77 -3.73
C VAL A 101 -15.57 -28.75 -4.90
N ALA A 102 -14.44 -29.07 -5.55
CA ALA A 102 -14.38 -30.09 -6.60
C ALA A 102 -14.81 -31.47 -6.10
N GLY A 103 -14.31 -31.90 -4.94
CA GLY A 103 -14.71 -33.17 -4.34
C GLY A 103 -16.20 -33.23 -4.03
N SER A 104 -16.77 -32.10 -3.58
CA SER A 104 -18.20 -31.99 -3.28
C SER A 104 -19.07 -32.06 -4.54
N PHE A 105 -18.68 -31.37 -5.61
CA PHE A 105 -19.40 -31.44 -6.89
C PHE A 105 -19.27 -32.80 -7.58
N ALA A 106 -18.10 -33.44 -7.51
CA ALA A 106 -17.91 -34.78 -8.06
C ALA A 106 -18.85 -35.80 -7.39
N ALA A 107 -19.01 -35.70 -6.06
CA ALA A 107 -19.91 -36.58 -5.30
C ALA A 107 -21.41 -36.30 -5.57
N ALA A 108 -21.80 -35.03 -5.74
CA ALA A 108 -23.22 -34.64 -5.81
C ALA A 108 -23.78 -34.54 -7.24
N LEU A 109 -22.96 -34.15 -8.23
CA LEU A 109 -23.44 -33.71 -9.56
C LEU A 109 -22.96 -34.61 -10.72
N GLN A 110 -22.04 -35.54 -10.48
CA GLN A 110 -21.53 -36.50 -11.47
C GLN A 110 -21.14 -35.81 -12.80
N TRP A 111 -21.85 -36.05 -13.90
CA TRP A 111 -21.58 -35.47 -15.23
C TRP A 111 -21.68 -33.93 -15.27
N MET A 112 -22.46 -33.34 -14.36
CA MET A 112 -22.61 -31.89 -14.22
C MET A 112 -21.53 -31.27 -13.31
N ALA A 113 -20.63 -32.06 -12.74
CA ALA A 113 -19.58 -31.57 -11.84
C ALA A 113 -18.60 -30.64 -12.57
N LEU A 114 -18.20 -30.97 -13.80
CA LEU A 114 -17.27 -30.16 -14.61
C LEU A 114 -17.80 -28.76 -14.94
N PRO A 115 -19.03 -28.59 -15.51
CA PRO A 115 -19.56 -27.25 -15.76
C PRO A 115 -19.84 -26.48 -14.48
N ALA A 116 -20.30 -27.15 -13.41
CA ALA A 116 -20.52 -26.51 -12.11
C ALA A 116 -19.21 -26.00 -11.48
N LEU A 117 -18.13 -26.79 -11.56
CA LEU A 117 -16.80 -26.39 -11.10
C LEU A 117 -16.26 -25.20 -11.88
N ALA A 118 -16.39 -25.21 -13.22
CA ALA A 118 -15.94 -24.13 -14.07
C ALA A 118 -16.68 -22.81 -13.74
N ALA A 119 -18.00 -22.88 -13.56
CA ALA A 119 -18.81 -21.74 -13.14
C ALA A 119 -18.39 -21.24 -11.75
N PHE A 120 -18.17 -22.14 -10.80
CA PHE A 120 -17.70 -21.78 -9.46
C PHE A 120 -16.33 -21.09 -9.49
N ALA A 121 -15.34 -21.64 -10.21
CA ALA A 121 -14.01 -21.05 -10.30
C ALA A 121 -14.04 -19.64 -10.90
N LEU A 122 -14.89 -19.40 -11.90
CA LEU A 122 -15.12 -18.08 -12.49
C LEU A 122 -15.70 -17.10 -11.46
N VAL A 123 -16.79 -17.46 -10.79
CA VAL A 123 -17.44 -16.61 -9.78
C VAL A 123 -16.50 -16.34 -8.62
N TYR A 124 -15.79 -17.37 -8.13
CA TYR A 124 -14.80 -17.26 -7.08
C TYR A 124 -13.70 -16.25 -7.44
N GLY A 125 -13.15 -16.36 -8.65
CA GLY A 125 -12.15 -15.43 -9.17
C GLY A 125 -12.65 -13.97 -9.19
N VAL A 126 -13.88 -13.74 -9.66
CA VAL A 126 -14.50 -12.41 -9.70
C VAL A 126 -14.70 -11.85 -8.30
N VAL A 127 -15.32 -12.62 -7.40
CA VAL A 127 -15.58 -12.20 -6.02
C VAL A 127 -14.27 -11.89 -5.30
N ARG A 128 -13.26 -12.75 -5.45
CA ARG A 128 -11.93 -12.53 -4.85
C ARG A 128 -11.30 -11.23 -5.35
N ARG A 129 -11.32 -10.98 -6.66
CA ARG A 129 -10.83 -9.72 -7.25
C ARG A 129 -11.57 -8.51 -6.68
N GLN A 130 -12.88 -8.61 -6.52
CA GLN A 130 -13.69 -7.52 -5.97
C GLN A 130 -13.38 -7.25 -4.49
N ILE A 131 -13.25 -8.30 -3.67
CA ILE A 131 -12.87 -8.17 -2.25
C ILE A 131 -11.49 -7.53 -2.13
N GLN A 132 -10.53 -7.96 -2.95
CA GLN A 132 -9.21 -7.35 -2.97
C GLN A 132 -9.31 -5.87 -3.33
N LYS A 133 -10.03 -5.51 -4.41
CA LYS A 133 -10.24 -4.11 -4.81
C LYS A 133 -10.82 -3.27 -3.66
N MET A 134 -11.84 -3.76 -2.96
CA MET A 134 -12.42 -3.05 -1.82
C MET A 134 -11.43 -2.89 -0.65
N ARG A 135 -10.61 -3.92 -0.37
CA ARG A 135 -9.56 -3.83 0.64
C ARG A 135 -8.51 -2.78 0.27
N TRP A 136 -8.12 -2.73 -1.01
CA TRP A 136 -7.21 -1.70 -1.53
C TRP A 136 -7.79 -0.30 -1.37
N GLN A 137 -9.03 -0.08 -1.77
CA GLN A 137 -9.69 1.22 -1.62
C GLN A 137 -9.78 1.66 -0.16
N ARG A 138 -10.08 0.73 0.77
CA ARG A 138 -10.08 1.05 2.21
C ARG A 138 -8.69 1.36 2.74
N ALA A 139 -7.67 0.63 2.29
CA ALA A 139 -6.28 0.88 2.69
C ALA A 139 -5.80 2.26 2.17
N ALA A 140 -6.08 2.56 0.90
CA ALA A 140 -5.82 3.86 0.29
C ALA A 140 -6.49 5.00 1.08
N ALA A 141 -7.80 4.92 1.27
CA ALA A 141 -8.54 5.93 2.03
C ALA A 141 -8.03 6.09 3.47
N ARG A 142 -7.61 5.00 4.13
CA ARG A 142 -7.04 5.07 5.48
C ARG A 142 -5.67 5.73 5.49
N ILE A 143 -4.83 5.47 4.49
CA ILE A 143 -3.51 6.09 4.35
C ILE A 143 -3.65 7.57 4.03
N ASP A 144 -4.55 7.93 3.11
CA ASP A 144 -4.83 9.32 2.74
C ASP A 144 -5.34 10.09 3.95
N TYR A 145 -6.30 9.53 4.70
CA TYR A 145 -6.76 10.13 5.96
C TYR A 145 -5.63 10.32 7.00
N LEU A 146 -4.71 9.37 7.11
CA LEU A 146 -3.58 9.48 8.05
C LEU A 146 -2.60 10.57 7.61
N LEU A 147 -2.32 10.67 6.31
CA LEU A 147 -1.47 11.71 5.74
C LEU A 147 -2.09 13.10 5.90
N ASP A 148 -3.36 13.27 5.55
CA ASP A 148 -4.08 14.54 5.71
C ASP A 148 -4.10 14.97 7.18
N LYS A 149 -4.47 14.05 8.06
CA LYS A 149 -4.51 14.32 9.51
C LYS A 149 -3.14 14.73 10.05
N ASP A 150 -2.07 14.11 9.57
CA ASP A 150 -0.72 14.45 9.99
C ASP A 150 -0.27 15.81 9.42
N TYR A 151 -0.53 16.05 8.14
CA TYR A 151 -0.29 17.32 7.47
C TYR A 151 -0.98 18.50 8.19
N PHE A 152 -2.28 18.36 8.50
CA PHE A 152 -3.02 19.39 9.24
C PHE A 152 -2.49 19.60 10.66
N ARG A 153 -2.06 18.53 11.35
CA ARG A 153 -1.45 18.63 12.68
C ARG A 153 -0.13 19.40 12.63
N TRP A 154 0.72 19.09 11.67
CA TRP A 154 1.98 19.80 11.46
C TRP A 154 1.75 21.28 11.13
N ARG A 155 0.84 21.57 10.18
CA ARG A 155 0.51 22.94 9.78
C ARG A 155 -0.02 23.77 10.95
N ALA A 156 -0.94 23.21 11.74
CA ALA A 156 -1.45 23.86 12.95
C ALA A 156 -0.38 24.02 14.07
N GLY A 157 0.67 23.19 14.06
CA GLY A 157 1.82 23.33 14.95
C GLY A 157 2.78 24.45 14.53
N LEU A 158 2.97 24.65 13.23
CA LEU A 158 3.68 25.80 12.68
C LEU A 158 2.94 27.10 12.98
N ASP A 159 1.63 27.16 12.75
CA ASP A 159 0.83 28.35 13.02
C ASP A 159 0.90 28.78 14.50
N ARG A 160 1.03 27.83 15.43
CA ARG A 160 1.24 28.13 16.86
C ARG A 160 2.64 28.62 17.20
N ARG A 161 3.67 28.20 16.45
CA ARG A 161 5.05 28.69 16.63
C ARG A 161 5.26 30.08 16.04
N TRP A 162 4.51 30.41 14.98
CA TRP A 162 4.56 31.72 14.32
C TRP A 162 3.46 32.69 14.78
N GLY A 163 2.49 32.21 15.56
CA GLY A 163 1.38 32.98 16.14
C GLY A 163 1.56 33.35 17.61
N ALA A 164 2.81 33.57 18.06
CA ALA A 164 3.05 34.28 19.31
C ALA A 164 3.08 35.80 19.01
N PRO A 165 2.18 36.61 19.56
CA PRO A 165 2.38 38.06 19.61
C PRO A 165 3.61 38.42 20.45
#